data_AF-A0A810QCG1-F1
#
_entry.id   AF-A0A810QCG1-F1
#
_cell.length_a   1.000
_cell.length_b   1.000
_cell.length_c   1.000
_cell.angle_alpha   90.00
_cell.angle_beta   90.00
_cell.angle_gamma   90.00
#
_symmetry.space_group_name_H-M   'P 1'
#
loop_
_entity.id
_entity.type
_entity.pdbx_description
1 polymer ?
#
loop_
_entity_poly.entity_id
_entity_poly.type
_entity_poly.pdbx_seq_one_letter_code
_entity_poly.pdbx_strand_id
1 'polypeptide(L)'
;MDLTKYEMETIYNYNQEDPLASCYTMDRALIRRLDVLAEKHKEITLLRSGEGMREYTFPKKWIKVRAPKELSEEQRENMAKRARERFGFAKEGDNSEQE
;
A
#
# COMPACT_ATOMS: atom_id res chain seq x y z
N MET A 1 15.00 17.49 6.33
CA MET A 1 15.81 16.67 7.25
C MET A 1 15.93 15.26 6.68
N ASP A 2 17.13 14.72 6.64
CA ASP A 2 17.35 13.31 6.29
C ASP A 2 17.29 12.48 7.57
N LEU A 3 16.09 11.99 7.87
CA LEU A 3 15.85 11.08 8.99
C LEU A 3 16.47 9.71 8.69
N THR A 4 17.01 9.08 9.72
CA THR A 4 17.44 7.68 9.64
C THR A 4 16.22 6.77 9.50
N LYS A 5 16.43 5.56 8.96
CA LYS A 5 15.37 4.54 8.87
C LYS A 5 14.78 4.18 10.24
N TYR A 6 15.56 4.32 11.30
CA TYR A 6 15.12 4.07 12.66
C TYR A 6 14.14 5.15 13.16
N GLU A 7 14.42 6.43 12.86
CA GLU A 7 13.56 7.55 13.22
C GLU A 7 12.27 7.59 12.39
N MET A 8 12.27 7.00 11.19
CA MET A 8 11.10 6.91 10.32
C MET A 8 10.11 5.84 10.80
N GLU A 9 9.52 6.05 11.97
CA GLU A 9 8.61 5.10 12.58
C GLU A 9 7.20 5.13 11.95
N THR A 10 6.46 4.05 12.19
CA THR A 10 5.03 3.96 11.91
C THR A 10 4.34 3.29 13.08
N ILE A 11 3.37 3.98 13.66
CA ILE A 11 2.62 3.54 14.83
C ILE A 11 1.15 3.47 14.46
N TYR A 12 0.56 2.27 14.61
CA TYR A 12 -0.87 2.09 14.54
C TYR A 12 -1.45 2.02 15.95
N ASN A 13 -2.40 2.89 16.28
CA ASN A 13 -3.18 2.78 17.51
C ASN A 13 -4.50 2.07 17.23
N TYR A 14 -4.75 1.01 17.98
CA TYR A 14 -5.99 0.24 17.97
C TYR A 14 -6.40 0.00 19.43
N ASN A 15 -6.95 1.04 20.07
CA ASN A 15 -7.59 0.88 21.38
C ASN A 15 -8.96 0.18 21.21
N GLN A 16 -9.58 -0.34 22.27
CA GLN A 16 -10.87 -1.07 22.15
C GLN A 16 -12.10 -0.17 22.24
N GLU A 17 -11.95 1.07 22.70
CA GLU A 17 -13.05 2.00 22.94
C GLU A 17 -13.46 2.78 21.68
N ASP A 18 -12.47 3.29 20.94
CA ASP A 18 -12.70 4.08 19.75
C ASP A 18 -13.10 3.20 18.56
N PRO A 19 -14.08 3.58 17.73
CA PRO A 19 -14.45 2.81 16.55
C PRO A 19 -13.41 2.88 15.41
N LEU A 20 -12.53 3.88 15.43
CA LEU A 20 -11.50 4.13 14.42
C LEU A 20 -10.11 3.76 14.95
N ALA A 21 -9.21 3.42 14.04
CA ALA A 21 -7.79 3.31 14.33
C ALA A 21 -7.08 4.58 13.88
N SER A 22 -5.98 4.94 14.54
CA SER A 22 -5.08 5.99 14.06
C SER A 22 -3.76 5.39 13.56
N CYS A 23 -3.15 6.07 12.59
CA CYS A 23 -1.86 5.71 12.03
C CYS A 23 -0.98 6.95 11.95
N TYR A 24 0.04 6.99 12.79
CA TYR A 24 1.16 7.91 12.64
C TYR A 24 2.22 7.25 11.76
N THR A 25 2.73 7.96 10.77
CA THR A 25 3.78 7.43 9.92
C THR A 25 4.70 8.51 9.38
N MET A 26 6.00 8.19 9.33
CA MET A 26 7.00 8.91 8.56
C MET A 26 7.43 8.14 7.29
N ASP A 27 6.84 6.98 7.01
CA ASP A 27 7.11 6.20 5.80
C ASP A 27 6.51 6.89 4.57
N ARG A 28 7.38 7.46 3.73
CA ARG A 28 7.00 8.18 2.52
C ARG A 28 6.19 7.33 1.54
N ALA A 29 6.44 6.02 1.46
CA ALA A 29 5.72 5.14 0.56
C ALA A 29 4.31 4.85 1.10
N LEU A 30 4.18 4.64 2.41
CA LEU A 30 2.89 4.47 3.06
C LEU A 30 2.06 5.75 2.99
N ILE A 31 2.66 6.92 3.25
CA ILE A 31 2.04 8.25 3.12
C ILE A 31 1.41 8.41 1.73
N ARG A 32 2.18 8.19 0.66
CA ARG A 32 1.67 8.31 -0.72
C ARG A 32 0.47 7.41 -0.97
N ARG A 33 0.46 6.19 -0.42
CA ARG A 33 -0.68 5.26 -0.56
C ARG A 33 -1.90 5.75 0.22
N LEU A 34 -1.70 6.19 1.47
CA LEU A 34 -2.80 6.67 2.32
C LEU A 34 -3.39 7.97 1.79
N ASP A 35 -2.59 8.85 1.19
CA ASP A 35 -3.06 10.07 0.51
C ASP A 35 -4.01 9.74 -0.63
N VAL A 36 -3.59 8.85 -1.54
CA VAL A 36 -4.44 8.40 -2.66
C VAL A 36 -5.72 7.73 -2.16
N LEU A 37 -5.65 7.01 -1.03
CA LEU A 37 -6.83 6.41 -0.41
C LEU A 37 -7.76 7.46 0.22
N ALA A 38 -7.22 8.51 0.84
CA ALA A 38 -7.98 9.62 1.42
C ALA A 38 -8.71 10.45 0.37
N GLU A 39 -8.13 10.60 -0.82
CA GLU A 39 -8.83 11.23 -1.94
C GLU A 39 -10.01 10.40 -2.45
N LYS A 40 -9.91 9.06 -2.41
CA LYS A 40 -10.91 8.15 -2.98
C LYS A 40 -11.98 7.71 -1.98
N HIS A 41 -11.64 7.63 -0.70
CA HIS A 41 -12.49 7.04 0.33
C HIS A 41 -12.67 8.02 1.50
N LYS A 42 -13.92 8.41 1.75
CA LYS A 42 -14.27 9.27 2.90
C LYS A 42 -14.05 8.61 4.27
N GLU A 43 -13.84 7.28 4.29
CA GLU A 43 -13.56 6.52 5.50
C GLU A 43 -12.18 6.82 6.08
N ILE A 44 -11.20 7.26 5.27
CA ILE A 44 -9.87 7.63 5.74
C ILE A 44 -9.72 9.15 5.75
N THR A 45 -9.28 9.69 6.90
CA THR A 45 -9.14 11.12 7.13
C THR A 45 -7.73 11.44 7.57
N LEU A 46 -7.11 12.45 6.95
CA LEU A 46 -5.84 13.02 7.40
C LEU A 46 -6.10 13.95 8.59
N LEU A 47 -5.56 13.61 9.75
CA LEU A 47 -5.66 14.43 10.97
C LEU A 47 -4.53 15.45 11.08
N ARG A 48 -3.31 15.04 10.76
CA ARG A 48 -2.12 15.87 10.92
C ARG A 48 -1.17 15.70 9.74
N SER A 49 -0.62 16.82 9.32
CA SER A 49 0.43 16.93 8.30
C SER A 49 1.53 17.85 8.84
N GLY A 50 2.77 17.52 8.55
CA GLY A 50 3.97 18.16 9.12
C GLY A 50 5.19 17.78 8.31
N GLU A 51 6.38 18.16 8.78
CA GLU A 51 7.62 17.91 8.03
C GLU A 51 7.99 16.42 8.00
N GLY A 52 7.47 15.71 7.00
CA GLY A 52 7.80 14.31 6.73
C GLY A 52 6.95 13.29 7.48
N MET A 53 6.11 13.72 8.43
CA MET A 53 5.16 12.86 9.13
C MET A 53 3.73 13.12 8.66
N ARG A 54 2.87 12.11 8.80
CA ARG A 54 1.42 12.25 8.69
C ARG A 54 0.70 11.37 9.70
N GLU A 55 -0.47 11.84 10.11
CA GLU A 55 -1.37 11.13 11.01
C GLU A 55 -2.72 10.96 10.34
N TYR A 56 -3.20 9.72 10.23
CA TYR A 56 -4.47 9.38 9.61
C TYR A 56 -5.39 8.67 10.60
N THR A 57 -6.69 8.72 10.33
CA THR A 57 -7.69 7.85 10.96
C THR A 57 -8.49 7.10 9.90
N PHE A 58 -8.84 5.86 10.20
CA PHE A 58 -9.65 5.01 9.32
C PHE A 58 -10.30 3.86 10.10
N PRO A 59 -11.29 3.16 9.53
CA PRO A 59 -11.95 2.05 10.21
C PRO A 59 -10.98 0.93 10.54
N LYS A 60 -11.09 0.41 11.77
CA LYS A 60 -10.29 -0.71 12.28
C LYS A 60 -10.24 -1.94 11.35
N LYS A 61 -11.35 -2.23 10.65
CA LYS A 61 -11.47 -3.30 9.64
C LYS A 61 -10.44 -3.22 8.50
N TRP A 62 -9.79 -2.09 8.28
CA TRP A 62 -8.76 -1.90 7.25
C TRP A 62 -7.38 -2.39 7.70
N ILE A 63 -7.15 -2.54 9.02
CA ILE A 63 -5.92 -3.12 9.55
C ILE A 63 -6.05 -4.64 9.51
N LYS A 64 -5.19 -5.28 8.73
CA LYS A 64 -5.13 -6.75 8.62
C LYS A 64 -3.75 -7.22 9.02
N VAL A 65 -3.66 -7.89 10.17
CA VAL A 65 -2.46 -8.64 10.56
C VAL A 65 -2.55 -10.02 9.94
N ARG A 66 -1.66 -10.31 8.99
CA ARG A 66 -1.58 -11.62 8.33
C ARG A 66 -0.13 -11.99 8.12
N ALA A 67 0.22 -13.24 8.37
CA ALA A 67 1.52 -13.77 7.97
C ALA A 67 1.62 -13.79 6.43
N PRO A 68 2.82 -13.60 5.87
CA PRO A 68 3.06 -13.91 4.47
C PRO A 68 2.62 -15.34 4.19
N LYS A 69 1.99 -15.56 3.03
CA LYS A 69 1.63 -16.91 2.62
C LYS A 69 2.91 -17.67 2.30
N GLU A 70 3.13 -18.78 2.98
CA GLU A 70 4.15 -19.76 2.57
C GLU A 70 3.67 -20.40 1.27
N LEU A 71 4.45 -20.19 0.21
CA LEU A 71 4.16 -20.70 -1.12
C LEU A 71 5.12 -21.84 -1.39
N SER A 72 4.60 -23.01 -1.77
CA SER A 72 5.45 -24.03 -2.39
C SER A 72 6.02 -23.51 -3.72
N GLU A 73 7.13 -24.08 -4.17
CA GLU A 73 7.74 -23.72 -5.46
C GLU A 73 6.73 -23.84 -6.61
N GLU A 74 5.92 -24.91 -6.61
CA GLU A 74 4.86 -25.13 -7.59
C GLU A 74 3.78 -24.03 -7.56
N GLN A 75 3.39 -23.56 -6.38
CA GLN A 75 2.43 -22.45 -6.25
C GLN A 75 3.03 -21.13 -6.73
N ARG A 76 4.34 -20.93 -6.53
CA ARG A 76 5.07 -19.76 -6.98
C ARG A 76 5.17 -19.74 -8.51
N GLU A 77 5.50 -20.87 -9.14
CA GLU A 77 5.55 -21.00 -10.60
C GLU A 77 4.19 -20.81 -11.25
N ASN A 78 3.14 -21.42 -10.70
CA ASN A 78 1.78 -21.24 -11.21
C ASN A 78 1.30 -19.78 -11.12
N MET A 79 1.66 -19.06 -10.05
CA MET A 79 1.38 -17.62 -9.98
C MET A 79 2.22 -16.81 -10.96
N ALA A 80 3.50 -17.14 -11.15
CA ALA A 80 4.34 -16.48 -12.14
C ALA A 80 3.85 -16.72 -13.57
N LYS A 81 3.33 -17.92 -13.88
CA LYS A 81 2.71 -18.24 -15.17
C LYS A 81 1.44 -17.42 -15.38
N ARG A 82 0.53 -17.42 -14.41
CA ARG A 82 -0.70 -16.60 -14.46
C ARG A 82 -0.43 -15.11 -14.58
N ALA A 83 0.61 -14.59 -13.92
CA ALA A 83 1.01 -13.19 -14.06
C ALA A 83 1.55 -12.88 -15.46
N ARG A 84 2.37 -13.78 -16.03
CA ARG A 84 2.85 -13.66 -17.43
C ARG A 84 1.69 -13.72 -18.42
N GLU A 85 0.71 -14.60 -18.24
CA GLU A 85 -0.46 -14.68 -19.12
C GLU A 85 -1.33 -13.42 -19.01
N ARG A 86 -1.48 -12.86 -17.80
CA ARG A 86 -2.37 -11.72 -17.55
C ARG A 86 -1.77 -10.36 -17.89
N PHE A 87 -0.44 -10.21 -17.79
CA PHE A 87 0.26 -8.94 -17.99
C PHE A 87 1.31 -8.99 -19.10
N GLY A 88 1.60 -10.15 -19.69
CA GLY A 88 2.66 -10.36 -20.69
C GLY A 88 2.26 -10.07 -22.13
N PHE A 89 1.03 -9.64 -22.41
CA PHE A 89 0.64 -9.15 -23.74
C PHE A 89 0.59 -7.62 -23.73
N ALA A 90 1.76 -7.01 -23.65
CA ALA A 90 1.97 -5.60 -23.96
C ALA A 90 3.26 -5.46 -24.78
N LYS A 91 3.31 -6.14 -25.93
CA LYS A 91 4.17 -5.80 -27.08
C LYS A 91 3.90 -6.74 -28.23
N GLU A 92 3.14 -6.24 -29.21
CA GLU A 92 3.40 -6.33 -30.66
C GLU A 92 2.12 -5.81 -31.36
N GLY A 93 1.93 -4.49 -31.25
CA GLY A 93 1.10 -3.77 -32.21
C GLY A 93 1.93 -3.60 -33.46
N ASP A 94 1.75 -4.55 -34.37
CA ASP A 94 1.66 -4.37 -35.81
C ASP A 94 2.04 -2.98 -36.35
N ASN A 95 3.21 -2.90 -37.00
CA ASN A 95 3.44 -1.88 -38.02
C ASN A 95 4.47 -2.42 -39.03
N SER A 96 4.05 -3.43 -39.79
CA SER A 96 4.69 -3.76 -41.06
C SER A 96 3.63 -3.81 -42.15
N GLU A 97 3.22 -2.64 -42.64
CA GLU A 97 2.73 -2.44 -44.01
C GLU A 97 2.63 -0.94 -44.32
N GLN A 98 3.04 -0.55 -45.54
CA GLN A 98 3.25 0.79 -46.13
C GLN A 98 4.70 1.30 -45.93
N GLU A 99 5.57 1.38 -46.94
CA GLU A 99 5.44 1.50 -48.41
C GLU A 99 6.47 0.63 -49.17
#